data_AF-A0A950D1W6-F1
#
_entry.id   AF-A0A950D1W6-F1
#
_cell.length_a   1.000
_cell.length_b   1.000
_cell.length_c   1.000
_cell.angle_alpha   90.00
_cell.angle_beta   90.00
_cell.angle_gamma   90.00
#
_symmetry.space_group_name_H-M   'P 1'
#
loop_
_entity.id
_entity.type
_entity.pdbx_description
1 polymer ?
#
loop_
_entity_poly.entity_id
_entity_poly.type
_entity_poly.pdbx_seq_one_letter_code
_entity_poly.pdbx_strand_id
1 'polypeptide(L)'
;MTAFMNASKQGAHLLSLEEIGRVISLKGQPAETLANIVRLIQQRFETEVCSVYLIEPDRANLVLAATVGLRPESVGLVRMGLHEGLAGLVAEELRPISVADATKHPRFKYFREAGEDAFHSFLGVPLIDQGMIQGVLVVQTAEPRDFSRDESAMLAAIAAQLGPTISEARTLEKFIAPTYERIWALARNFWWSWDAEAAGLFNELDPVQWRELDHNPVAMLSTMTLERLEDRAEQLVLHSRLNHAYRRLQEYLQSSRTWGATHSGVLKARPVAYFSAEFGLHESLPIYSGGLGVLAGDHVKSASDLGVPLVGVGLFYAQGYFRQRLDVSGWQHEDYLDVDTRQLPLELLIGPDHLPVTVAVETRGATISARVWKAKVGRNTLLLLDSDVE
;
A
#
# COMPACT_ATOMS: atom_id res chain seq x y z
N MET A 1 50.64 -17.58 -7.12
CA MET A 1 50.46 -16.12 -6.93
C MET A 1 49.35 -15.55 -7.82
N THR A 2 48.36 -16.36 -8.22
CA THR A 2 47.30 -15.97 -9.18
C THR A 2 45.90 -16.38 -8.70
N ALA A 3 45.79 -16.89 -7.47
CA ALA A 3 44.52 -17.33 -6.86
C ALA A 3 44.07 -16.45 -5.67
N PHE A 4 44.84 -15.42 -5.32
CA PHE A 4 44.52 -14.48 -4.23
C PHE A 4 44.04 -13.10 -4.72
N MET A 5 43.92 -12.88 -6.03
CA MET A 5 43.42 -11.62 -6.62
C MET A 5 41.96 -11.68 -7.10
N ASN A 6 41.28 -12.83 -6.99
CA ASN A 6 39.89 -12.97 -7.44
C ASN A 6 38.83 -12.92 -6.32
N ALA A 7 39.23 -12.64 -5.08
CA ALA A 7 38.30 -12.56 -3.94
C ALA A 7 37.82 -11.12 -3.61
N SER A 8 38.24 -10.10 -4.38
CA SER A 8 37.93 -8.68 -4.10
C SER A 8 36.85 -8.05 -5.00
N LYS A 9 36.06 -8.85 -5.73
CA LYS A 9 34.99 -8.33 -6.62
C LYS A 9 33.55 -8.73 -6.21
N GLN A 10 33.35 -9.27 -5.01
CA GLN A 10 32.04 -9.80 -4.55
C GLN A 10 31.42 -9.01 -3.38
N GLY A 11 31.83 -7.75 -3.16
CA GLY A 11 31.37 -6.92 -2.04
C GLY A 11 31.01 -5.49 -2.43
N ALA A 12 30.38 -5.27 -3.59
CA ALA A 12 29.99 -3.94 -4.04
C ALA A 12 28.62 -3.51 -3.47
N HIS A 13 28.63 -3.17 -2.18
CA HIS A 13 27.89 -2.05 -1.58
C HIS A 13 26.38 -1.93 -1.89
N LEU A 14 25.56 -2.54 -1.01
CA LEU A 14 24.43 -1.83 -0.40
C LEU A 14 24.97 -0.47 0.10
N LEU A 15 24.22 0.62 -0.08
CA LEU A 15 24.43 1.81 0.74
C LEU A 15 24.52 1.33 2.19
N SER A 16 25.62 1.66 2.88
CA SER A 16 25.69 1.27 4.28
C SER A 16 24.54 1.96 5.02
N LEU A 17 23.91 1.26 5.96
CA LEU A 17 22.90 1.84 6.86
C LEU A 17 23.41 3.14 7.52
N GLU A 18 24.73 3.30 7.63
CA GLU A 18 25.39 4.51 8.13
C GLU A 18 25.35 5.69 7.15
N GLU A 19 25.45 5.46 5.84
CA GLU A 19 25.38 6.51 4.81
C GLU A 19 23.94 6.98 4.59
N ILE A 20 22.97 6.06 4.52
CA ILE A 20 21.54 6.40 4.51
C ILE A 20 21.16 7.07 5.84
N GLY A 21 21.60 6.52 6.97
CA GLY A 21 21.37 7.08 8.30
C GLY A 21 21.95 8.49 8.48
N ARG A 22 23.11 8.79 7.89
CA ARG A 22 23.70 10.15 7.90
C ARG A 22 22.92 11.14 7.04
N VAL A 23 22.41 10.71 5.90
CA VAL A 23 21.57 11.55 5.02
C VAL A 23 20.22 11.84 5.68
N ILE A 24 19.62 10.84 6.34
CA ILE A 24 18.37 11.00 7.11
C ILE A 24 18.60 11.83 8.39
N SER A 25 19.79 11.78 9.00
CA SER A 25 20.12 12.52 10.22
C SER A 25 20.43 14.02 9.98
N LEU A 26 20.34 14.52 8.74
CA LEU A 26 20.40 15.95 8.47
C LEU A 26 19.06 16.57 8.89
N LYS A 27 19.11 17.45 9.90
CA LYS A 27 18.01 18.32 10.34
C LYS A 27 17.66 19.38 9.26
N GLY A 28 17.29 18.94 8.06
CA GLY A 28 16.91 19.77 6.91
C GLY A 28 15.43 19.63 6.56
N GLN A 29 14.94 20.47 5.65
CA GLN A 29 13.56 20.38 5.14
C GLN A 29 13.41 19.10 4.27
N PRO A 30 12.39 18.25 4.47
CA PRO A 30 12.04 17.08 3.66
C PRO A 30 12.33 17.15 2.15
N ALA A 31 12.05 18.27 1.49
CA ALA A 31 12.33 18.47 0.08
C ALA A 31 13.84 18.41 -0.25
N GLU A 32 14.68 18.99 0.61
CA GLU A 32 16.14 18.94 0.48
C GLU A 32 16.67 17.52 0.73
N THR A 33 16.08 16.81 1.69
CA THR A 33 16.42 15.41 1.97
C THR A 33 16.12 14.52 0.76
N LEU A 34 14.94 14.65 0.16
CA LEU A 34 14.58 13.92 -1.06
C LEU A 34 15.51 14.26 -2.23
N ALA A 35 15.84 15.53 -2.43
CA ALA A 35 16.76 15.98 -3.48
C ALA A 35 18.17 15.38 -3.31
N ASN A 36 18.66 15.27 -2.07
CA ASN A 36 19.95 14.65 -1.77
C ASN A 36 19.92 13.14 -2.03
N ILE A 37 18.83 12.47 -1.66
CA ILE A 37 18.64 11.04 -1.90
C ILE A 37 18.66 10.72 -3.40
N VAL A 38 17.85 11.42 -4.21
CA VAL A 38 17.81 11.15 -5.66
C VAL A 38 19.17 11.40 -6.32
N ARG A 39 19.95 12.37 -5.84
CA ARG A 39 21.32 12.63 -6.33
C ARG A 39 22.27 11.48 -6.03
N LEU A 40 22.23 10.92 -4.82
CA LEU A 40 23.08 9.78 -4.46
C LEU A 40 22.75 8.55 -5.28
N ILE A 41 21.45 8.30 -5.50
CA ILE A 41 20.99 7.17 -6.31
C ILE A 41 21.40 7.35 -7.78
N GLN A 42 21.18 8.53 -8.35
CA GLN A 42 21.61 8.89 -9.71
C GLN A 42 23.10 8.62 -9.95
N GLN A 43 23.96 9.06 -9.03
CA GLN A 43 25.40 8.84 -9.13
C GLN A 43 25.77 7.36 -9.01
N ARG A 44 25.06 6.62 -8.15
CA ARG A 44 25.36 5.20 -7.88
C ARG A 44 24.97 4.28 -9.03
N PHE A 45 23.85 4.57 -9.69
CA PHE A 45 23.35 3.79 -10.82
C PHE A 45 23.96 4.22 -12.16
N GLU A 46 24.79 5.27 -12.15
CA GLU A 46 25.41 5.86 -13.34
C GLU A 46 24.33 6.19 -14.38
N THR A 47 23.28 6.87 -13.94
CA THR A 47 22.15 7.30 -14.79
C THR A 47 22.11 8.81 -14.94
N GLU A 48 21.46 9.31 -15.98
CA GLU A 48 21.30 10.75 -16.21
C GLU A 48 20.16 11.32 -15.37
N VAL A 49 19.14 10.51 -15.07
CA VAL A 49 17.99 10.91 -14.27
C VAL A 49 17.80 9.99 -13.06
N CYS A 50 17.43 10.61 -11.94
CA CYS A 50 16.73 9.95 -10.85
C CYS A 50 15.63 10.87 -10.33
N SER A 51 14.42 10.35 -10.22
CA SER A 51 13.24 11.09 -9.83
C SER A 51 12.44 10.32 -8.79
N VAL A 52 11.80 11.04 -7.89
CA VAL A 52 10.84 10.49 -6.94
C VAL A 52 9.49 11.14 -7.15
N TYR A 53 8.48 10.31 -7.40
CA TYR A 53 7.10 10.71 -7.49
C TYR A 53 6.39 10.26 -6.22
N LEU A 54 5.66 11.14 -5.55
CA LEU A 54 4.89 10.80 -4.36
C LEU A 54 3.42 10.71 -4.72
N ILE A 55 2.71 9.77 -4.10
CA ILE A 55 1.26 9.68 -4.24
C ILE A 55 0.63 10.87 -3.51
N GLU A 56 -0.16 11.68 -4.23
CA GLU A 56 -0.94 12.77 -3.65
C GLU A 56 -1.92 12.25 -2.59
N PRO A 57 -2.38 13.09 -1.64
CA PRO A 57 -3.32 12.68 -0.62
C PRO A 57 -4.50 11.90 -1.17
N ASP A 58 -5.19 12.37 -2.20
CA ASP A 58 -6.34 11.68 -2.81
C ASP A 58 -6.03 10.26 -3.36
N ARG A 59 -4.75 9.91 -3.49
CA ARG A 59 -4.22 8.68 -4.09
C ARG A 59 -4.66 8.43 -5.53
N ALA A 60 -5.15 9.47 -6.20
CA ALA A 60 -5.48 9.41 -7.62
C ALA A 60 -4.22 9.62 -8.47
N ASN A 61 -3.32 10.48 -8.00
CA ASN A 61 -2.18 10.95 -8.78
C ASN A 61 -0.84 10.74 -8.08
N LEU A 62 0.19 10.57 -8.91
CA LEU A 62 1.59 10.74 -8.58
C LEU A 62 2.00 12.17 -8.92
N VAL A 63 2.70 12.83 -8.01
CA VAL A 63 3.31 14.16 -8.22
C VAL A 63 4.83 14.04 -8.15
N LEU A 64 5.54 14.66 -9.09
CA LEU A 64 7.00 14.73 -9.05
C LEU A 64 7.46 15.54 -7.84
N ALA A 65 8.08 14.89 -6.85
CA ALA A 65 8.45 15.51 -5.58
C ALA A 65 9.92 15.92 -5.50
N ALA A 66 10.82 15.18 -6.16
CA ALA A 66 12.20 15.61 -6.35
C ALA A 66 12.81 14.92 -7.58
N THR A 67 13.83 15.55 -8.16
CA THR A 67 14.51 15.02 -9.34
C THR A 67 15.94 15.54 -9.48
N VAL A 68 16.79 14.73 -10.10
CA VAL A 68 18.05 15.13 -10.74
C VAL A 68 17.98 14.70 -12.19
N GLY A 69 18.40 15.55 -13.12
CA GLY A 69 18.37 15.28 -14.57
C GLY A 69 17.18 15.92 -15.29
N LEU A 70 15.95 15.78 -14.76
CA LEU A 70 14.79 16.51 -15.27
C LEU A 70 14.84 18.01 -14.90
N ARG A 71 13.97 18.80 -15.54
CA ARG A 71 13.86 20.23 -15.26
C ARG A 71 13.41 20.48 -13.80
N PRO A 72 14.16 21.26 -12.99
CA PRO A 72 13.80 21.52 -11.60
C PRO A 72 12.44 22.20 -11.43
N GLU A 73 12.02 23.01 -12.41
CA GLU A 73 10.75 23.73 -12.39
C GLU A 73 9.54 22.78 -12.46
N SER A 74 9.75 21.53 -12.86
CA SER A 74 8.70 20.51 -13.02
C SER A 74 8.29 19.86 -11.69
N VAL A 75 9.10 20.02 -10.64
CA VAL A 75 8.80 19.53 -9.29
C VAL A 75 7.54 20.21 -8.76
N GLY A 76 6.56 19.42 -8.31
CA GLY A 76 5.25 19.87 -7.86
C GLY A 76 4.24 20.23 -8.97
N LEU A 77 4.69 20.32 -10.23
CA LEU A 77 3.84 20.61 -11.38
C LEU A 77 3.44 19.35 -12.14
N VAL A 78 4.39 18.44 -12.38
CA VAL A 78 4.14 17.19 -13.12
C VAL A 78 3.29 16.27 -12.25
N ARG A 79 2.09 15.95 -12.76
CA ARG A 79 1.13 15.02 -12.17
C ARG A 79 0.73 13.96 -13.18
N MET A 80 0.53 12.75 -12.72
CA MET A 80 0.01 11.65 -13.54
C MET A 80 -0.89 10.74 -12.73
N GLY A 81 -1.97 10.25 -13.34
CA GLY A 81 -2.82 9.24 -12.71
C GLY A 81 -2.08 7.92 -12.52
N LEU A 82 -2.52 7.08 -11.57
CA LEU A 82 -1.94 5.75 -11.38
C LEU A 82 -2.07 4.84 -12.63
N HIS A 83 -3.06 5.10 -13.48
CA HIS A 83 -3.30 4.39 -14.74
C HIS A 83 -2.51 4.99 -15.92
N GLU A 84 -1.64 5.96 -15.68
CA GLU A 84 -0.94 6.72 -16.71
C GLU A 84 0.58 6.59 -16.57
N GLY A 85 1.29 6.49 -17.70
CA GLY A 85 2.75 6.46 -17.68
C GLY A 85 3.33 5.15 -17.16
N LEU A 86 4.66 5.04 -17.25
CA LEU A 86 5.40 3.92 -16.68
C LEU A 86 5.50 4.01 -15.15
N ALA A 87 5.58 5.22 -14.58
CA ALA A 87 5.55 5.38 -13.13
C ALA A 87 4.18 4.98 -12.54
N GLY A 88 3.08 5.32 -13.21
CA GLY A 88 1.75 4.79 -12.83
C GLY A 88 1.69 3.27 -12.92
N LEU A 89 2.26 2.67 -13.98
CA LEU A 89 2.34 1.21 -14.12
C LEU A 89 3.11 0.55 -12.95
N VAL A 90 4.22 1.14 -12.49
CA VAL A 90 4.94 0.66 -11.29
C VAL A 90 4.05 0.74 -10.05
N ALA A 91 3.28 1.83 -9.92
CA ALA A 91 2.37 2.02 -8.80
C ALA A 91 1.18 1.04 -8.81
N GLU A 92 0.71 0.67 -9.99
CA GLU A 92 -0.39 -0.27 -10.22
C GLU A 92 0.06 -1.72 -9.96
N GLU A 93 1.22 -2.10 -10.48
CA GLU A 93 1.73 -3.47 -10.40
C GLU A 93 2.43 -3.78 -9.06
N LEU A 94 2.80 -2.73 -8.30
CA LEU A 94 3.53 -2.82 -7.03
C LEU A 94 4.81 -3.69 -7.11
N ARG A 95 5.48 -3.65 -8.27
CA ARG A 95 6.74 -4.36 -8.55
C ARG A 95 7.70 -3.50 -9.35
N PRO A 96 9.02 -3.80 -9.35
CA PRO A 96 9.96 -3.17 -10.26
C PRO A 96 9.56 -3.36 -11.73
N ILE A 97 9.56 -2.27 -12.50
CA ILE A 97 9.34 -2.29 -13.95
C ILE A 97 10.60 -1.74 -14.62
N SER A 98 11.20 -2.54 -15.50
CA SER A 98 12.34 -2.14 -16.31
C SER A 98 11.99 -2.21 -17.79
N VAL A 99 12.29 -1.13 -18.51
CA VAL A 99 12.05 -0.99 -19.95
C VAL A 99 13.29 -0.37 -20.58
N ALA A 100 13.89 -1.07 -21.54
CA ALA A 100 15.10 -0.61 -22.22
C ALA A 100 14.86 0.67 -23.04
N ASP A 101 13.69 0.78 -23.66
CA ASP A 101 13.26 1.91 -24.46
C ASP A 101 11.78 2.22 -24.18
N ALA A 102 11.57 3.10 -23.21
CA ALA A 102 10.29 3.60 -22.75
C ALA A 102 9.45 4.15 -23.89
N THR A 103 10.05 4.80 -24.90
CA THR A 103 9.31 5.40 -26.03
C THR A 103 8.50 4.40 -26.85
N LYS A 104 8.87 3.12 -26.80
CA LYS A 104 8.17 2.02 -27.49
C LYS A 104 7.10 1.36 -26.63
N HIS A 105 7.01 1.70 -25.36
CA HIS A 105 6.09 1.05 -24.44
C HIS A 105 4.67 1.62 -24.57
N PRO A 106 3.59 0.80 -24.61
CA PRO A 106 2.23 1.28 -24.79
C PRO A 106 1.74 2.26 -23.71
N ARG A 107 2.23 2.11 -22.48
CA ARG A 107 1.97 3.00 -21.33
C ARG A 107 2.85 4.25 -21.31
N PHE A 108 3.73 4.48 -22.28
CA PHE A 108 4.57 5.66 -22.28
C PHE A 108 3.73 6.93 -22.39
N LYS A 109 3.87 7.81 -21.40
CA LYS A 109 3.23 9.12 -21.39
C LYS A 109 4.31 10.18 -21.31
N TYR A 110 4.15 11.18 -22.16
CA TYR A 110 5.16 12.20 -22.37
C TYR A 110 4.76 13.50 -21.68
N PHE A 111 5.66 14.02 -20.83
CA PHE A 111 5.48 15.30 -20.14
C PHE A 111 6.45 16.33 -20.73
N ARG A 112 5.96 17.13 -21.69
CA ARG A 112 6.77 18.17 -22.36
C ARG A 112 7.41 19.11 -21.36
N GLU A 113 6.71 19.39 -20.26
CA GLU A 113 7.08 20.30 -19.18
C GLU A 113 8.24 19.76 -18.32
N ALA A 114 8.49 18.45 -18.32
CA ALA A 114 9.56 17.79 -17.58
C ALA A 114 10.94 17.83 -18.29
N GLY A 115 10.95 18.03 -19.61
CA GLY A 115 12.17 17.93 -20.42
C GLY A 115 12.67 16.50 -20.56
N GLU A 116 11.75 15.52 -20.49
CA GLU A 116 12.03 14.08 -20.53
C GLU A 116 12.41 13.56 -21.94
N ASP A 117 12.37 14.42 -22.95
CA ASP A 117 12.55 14.12 -24.39
C ASP A 117 13.84 13.36 -24.73
N ALA A 118 14.85 13.47 -23.87
CA ALA A 118 16.17 12.91 -24.08
C ALA A 118 16.35 11.51 -23.51
N PHE A 119 15.38 10.96 -22.76
CA PHE A 119 15.57 9.72 -22.00
C PHE A 119 14.79 8.55 -22.56
N HIS A 120 15.51 7.46 -22.81
CA HIS A 120 14.97 6.26 -23.42
C HIS A 120 14.75 5.15 -22.41
N SER A 121 15.67 4.88 -21.49
CA SER A 121 15.47 3.75 -20.56
C SER A 121 14.62 4.15 -19.35
N PHE A 122 13.98 3.16 -18.72
CA PHE A 122 13.20 3.33 -17.50
C PHE A 122 13.43 2.16 -16.57
N LEU A 123 13.80 2.44 -15.33
CA LEU A 123 13.68 1.51 -14.22
C LEU A 123 12.96 2.21 -13.07
N GLY A 124 11.76 1.74 -12.76
CA GLY A 124 10.94 2.26 -11.67
C GLY A 124 10.68 1.20 -10.62
N VAL A 125 10.70 1.59 -9.35
CA VAL A 125 10.38 0.74 -8.20
C VAL A 125 9.39 1.43 -7.26
N PRO A 126 8.47 0.68 -6.64
CA PRO A 126 7.49 1.27 -5.73
C PRO A 126 8.14 1.65 -4.39
N LEU A 127 7.75 2.80 -3.84
CA LEU A 127 8.05 3.19 -2.47
C LEU A 127 6.88 2.74 -1.59
N ILE A 128 7.09 1.76 -0.73
CA ILE A 128 6.03 1.16 0.09
C ILE A 128 6.36 1.37 1.56
N ASP A 129 5.38 1.86 2.32
CA ASP A 129 5.42 1.92 3.78
C ASP A 129 4.20 1.23 4.36
N GLN A 130 4.43 0.32 5.30
CA GLN A 130 3.39 -0.51 5.94
C GLN A 130 2.44 -1.25 4.97
N GLY A 131 2.89 -1.58 3.75
CA GLY A 131 2.06 -2.22 2.71
C GLY A 131 1.24 -1.25 1.86
N MET A 132 1.41 0.06 2.09
CA MET A 132 0.80 1.12 1.30
C MET A 132 1.85 1.76 0.39
N ILE A 133 1.53 1.89 -0.89
CA ILE A 133 2.35 2.69 -1.78
C ILE A 133 2.32 4.17 -1.37
N GLN A 134 3.51 4.74 -1.24
CA GLN A 134 3.79 6.14 -0.93
C GLN A 134 4.21 6.93 -2.17
N GLY A 135 4.70 6.24 -3.19
CA GLY A 135 5.28 6.85 -4.37
C GLY A 135 6.02 5.84 -5.23
N VAL A 136 6.77 6.36 -6.20
CA VAL A 136 7.60 5.62 -7.13
C VAL A 136 8.94 6.30 -7.25
N LEU A 137 10.02 5.52 -7.15
CA LEU A 137 11.38 5.94 -7.42
C LEU A 137 11.77 5.47 -8.82
N VAL A 138 12.30 6.37 -9.64
CA VAL A 138 12.59 6.13 -11.06
C VAL A 138 14.03 6.54 -11.37
N VAL A 139 14.74 5.73 -12.17
CA VAL A 139 15.99 6.10 -12.83
C VAL A 139 15.87 5.92 -14.34
N GLN A 140 16.55 6.77 -15.12
CA GLN A 140 16.48 6.76 -16.58
C GLN A 140 17.83 7.13 -17.20
N THR A 141 18.10 6.58 -18.38
CA THR A 141 19.28 6.93 -19.20
C THR A 141 18.91 7.52 -20.54
N ALA A 142 19.80 8.33 -21.10
CA ALA A 142 19.58 8.94 -22.42
C ALA A 142 19.59 7.86 -23.51
N GLU A 143 20.55 6.95 -23.47
CA GLU A 143 20.56 5.81 -24.39
C GLU A 143 19.70 4.66 -23.87
N PRO A 144 19.11 3.83 -24.75
CA PRO A 144 18.45 2.60 -24.34
C PRO A 144 19.37 1.71 -23.50
N ARG A 145 18.90 1.24 -22.34
CA ARG A 145 19.68 0.43 -21.39
C ARG A 145 18.80 -0.63 -20.77
N ASP A 146 19.23 -1.88 -20.89
CA ASP A 146 18.69 -2.98 -20.09
C ASP A 146 19.31 -2.95 -18.69
N PHE A 147 18.51 -2.62 -17.68
CA PHE A 147 18.95 -2.74 -16.29
C PHE A 147 18.94 -4.20 -15.86
N SER A 148 20.03 -4.65 -15.23
CA SER A 148 20.14 -6.01 -14.73
C SER A 148 19.17 -6.28 -13.57
N ARG A 149 18.94 -7.57 -13.29
CA ARG A 149 18.16 -7.99 -12.11
C ARG A 149 18.79 -7.50 -10.81
N ASP A 150 20.12 -7.46 -10.75
CA ASP A 150 20.85 -7.00 -9.57
C ASP A 150 20.66 -5.50 -9.34
N GLU A 151 20.70 -4.68 -10.40
CA GLU A 151 20.40 -3.25 -10.33
C GLU A 151 18.93 -3.01 -9.91
N SER A 152 18.00 -3.76 -10.49
CA SER A 152 16.58 -3.67 -10.13
C SER A 152 16.33 -4.02 -8.67
N ALA A 153 16.94 -5.11 -8.17
CA ALA A 153 16.85 -5.52 -6.77
C ALA A 153 17.52 -4.49 -5.83
N MET A 154 18.65 -3.91 -6.24
CA MET A 154 19.32 -2.87 -5.47
C MET A 154 18.47 -1.61 -5.35
N LEU A 155 17.83 -1.16 -6.43
CA LEU A 155 16.98 0.03 -6.40
C LEU A 155 15.74 -0.22 -5.53
N ALA A 156 15.14 -1.41 -5.62
CA ALA A 156 14.03 -1.82 -4.76
C ALA A 156 14.41 -1.83 -3.28
N ALA A 157 15.59 -2.34 -2.94
CA ALA A 157 16.09 -2.34 -1.56
C ALA A 157 16.33 -0.93 -1.01
N ILE A 158 16.74 0.01 -1.85
CA ILE A 158 16.85 1.44 -1.49
C ILE A 158 15.46 2.03 -1.28
N ALA A 159 14.54 1.82 -2.22
CA ALA A 159 13.18 2.35 -2.15
C ALA A 159 12.46 1.90 -0.88
N ALA A 160 12.63 0.66 -0.47
CA ALA A 160 11.99 0.14 0.72
C ALA A 160 12.55 0.69 2.03
N GLN A 161 13.82 1.11 2.06
CA GLN A 161 14.39 1.84 3.20
C GLN A 161 13.88 3.29 3.25
N LEU A 162 13.60 3.88 2.09
CA LEU A 162 13.09 5.26 1.99
C LEU A 162 11.61 5.38 2.34
N GLY A 163 10.81 4.34 2.09
CA GLY A 163 9.35 4.33 2.31
C GLY A 163 8.92 4.93 3.66
N PRO A 164 9.40 4.40 4.80
CA PRO A 164 9.05 4.93 6.13
C PRO A 164 9.45 6.40 6.34
N THR A 165 10.66 6.80 5.93
CA THR A 165 11.14 8.17 6.11
C THR A 165 10.32 9.17 5.29
N ILE A 166 9.95 8.78 4.06
CA ILE A 166 9.08 9.60 3.20
C ILE A 166 7.68 9.73 3.83
N SER A 167 7.15 8.63 4.38
CA SER A 167 5.88 8.60 5.11
C SER A 167 5.90 9.58 6.29
N GLU A 168 6.92 9.52 7.15
CA GLU A 168 7.09 10.41 8.30
C GLU A 168 7.26 11.88 7.89
N ALA A 169 8.05 12.15 6.85
CA ALA A 169 8.29 13.51 6.36
C ALA A 169 7.02 14.17 5.81
N ARG A 170 6.14 13.40 5.16
CA ARG A 170 4.82 13.86 4.69
C ARG A 170 3.89 14.26 5.83
N THR A 171 3.97 13.58 6.97
CA THR A 171 3.15 13.89 8.16
C THR A 171 3.65 15.15 8.90
N LEU A 172 4.95 15.45 8.84
CA LEU A 172 5.57 16.59 9.54
C LEU A 172 5.47 17.93 8.80
N GLU A 173 5.60 17.92 7.47
CA GLU A 173 5.44 19.13 6.65
C GLU A 173 4.21 18.99 5.77
N LYS A 174 3.09 19.61 6.16
CA LYS A 174 1.99 20.15 5.32
C LYS A 174 1.82 19.65 3.86
N PHE A 175 1.93 18.35 3.59
CA PHE A 175 1.64 17.76 2.29
C PHE A 175 0.37 16.91 2.33
N ILE A 176 -0.18 16.64 3.52
CA ILE A 176 -1.47 15.96 3.74
C ILE A 176 -2.23 16.68 4.86
N ALA A 177 -3.54 16.87 4.70
CA ALA A 177 -4.37 17.38 5.78
C ALA A 177 -4.56 16.31 6.87
N PRO A 178 -4.39 16.62 8.17
CA PRO A 178 -4.52 15.64 9.26
C PRO A 178 -5.87 14.88 9.29
N THR A 179 -6.93 15.46 8.74
CA THR A 179 -8.24 14.80 8.58
C THR A 179 -8.13 13.59 7.65
N TYR A 180 -7.46 13.75 6.51
CA TYR A 180 -7.28 12.70 5.51
C TYR A 180 -6.56 11.48 6.11
N GLU A 181 -5.43 11.70 6.79
CA GLU A 181 -4.67 10.59 7.39
C GLU A 181 -5.51 9.82 8.42
N ARG A 182 -6.22 10.55 9.29
CA ARG A 182 -7.02 9.95 10.37
C ARG A 182 -8.18 9.14 9.83
N ILE A 183 -8.89 9.65 8.82
CA ILE A 183 -10.04 8.93 8.28
C ILE A 183 -9.63 7.69 7.48
N TRP A 184 -8.52 7.76 6.76
CA TRP A 184 -7.98 6.61 6.06
C TRP A 184 -7.42 5.54 7.01
N ALA A 185 -6.82 5.95 8.12
CA ALA A 185 -6.41 5.02 9.17
C ALA A 185 -7.61 4.28 9.78
N LEU A 186 -8.74 4.97 9.98
CA LEU A 186 -9.99 4.32 10.39
C LEU A 186 -10.49 3.37 9.30
N ALA A 187 -10.59 3.81 8.04
CA ALA A 187 -11.14 3.03 6.94
C ALA A 187 -10.38 1.71 6.68
N ARG A 188 -9.05 1.71 6.88
CA ARG A 188 -8.15 0.57 6.63
C ARG A 188 -8.09 -0.45 7.76
N ASN A 189 -8.76 -0.21 8.89
CA ASN A 189 -8.82 -1.17 9.98
C ASN A 189 -10.28 -1.54 10.25
N PHE A 190 -10.64 -2.81 10.02
CA PHE A 190 -12.01 -3.31 10.17
C PHE A 190 -12.64 -3.06 11.54
N TRP A 191 -11.86 -2.65 12.56
CA TRP A 191 -12.38 -2.17 13.85
C TRP A 191 -13.56 -1.20 13.71
N TRP A 192 -13.56 -0.33 12.70
CA TRP A 192 -14.69 0.57 12.45
C TRP A 192 -16.03 -0.15 12.29
N SER A 193 -16.03 -1.40 11.80
CA SER A 193 -17.26 -2.16 11.51
C SER A 193 -17.99 -2.68 12.76
N TRP A 194 -17.33 -2.70 13.92
CA TRP A 194 -17.97 -2.98 15.21
C TRP A 194 -17.85 -1.80 16.20
N ASP A 195 -17.47 -0.63 15.72
CA ASP A 195 -17.50 0.62 16.46
C ASP A 195 -18.54 1.58 15.87
N ALA A 196 -19.65 1.78 16.57
CA ALA A 196 -20.78 2.55 16.06
C ALA A 196 -20.43 4.01 15.73
N GLU A 197 -19.54 4.64 16.50
CA GLU A 197 -19.11 6.02 16.22
C GLU A 197 -18.26 6.09 14.94
N ALA A 198 -17.30 5.19 14.79
CA ALA A 198 -16.45 5.15 13.60
C ALA A 198 -17.24 4.82 12.33
N ALA A 199 -18.15 3.84 12.38
CA ALA A 199 -19.05 3.53 11.26
C ALA A 199 -19.94 4.73 10.88
N GLY A 200 -20.44 5.45 11.89
CA GLY A 200 -21.28 6.64 11.69
C GLY A 200 -20.58 7.75 10.91
N LEU A 201 -19.26 7.94 11.09
CA LEU A 201 -18.49 8.96 10.37
C LEU A 201 -18.56 8.76 8.85
N PHE A 202 -18.45 7.52 8.38
CA PHE A 202 -18.50 7.22 6.94
C PHE A 202 -19.90 7.42 6.36
N ASN A 203 -20.93 6.97 7.08
CA ASN A 203 -22.32 7.18 6.67
C ASN A 203 -22.67 8.68 6.57
N GLU A 204 -22.20 9.51 7.50
CA GLU A 204 -22.49 10.95 7.48
C GLU A 204 -21.77 11.70 6.36
N LEU A 205 -20.59 11.24 5.95
CA LEU A 205 -19.81 11.85 4.87
C LEU A 205 -20.53 11.79 3.53
N ASP A 206 -21.17 10.67 3.20
CA ASP A 206 -22.05 10.55 2.03
C ASP A 206 -23.01 9.35 2.21
N PRO A 207 -24.22 9.55 2.76
CA PRO A 207 -25.14 8.44 3.07
C PRO A 207 -25.66 7.69 1.84
N VAL A 208 -25.57 8.31 0.66
CA VAL A 208 -26.01 7.69 -0.59
C VAL A 208 -24.89 6.79 -1.09
N GLN A 209 -23.69 7.36 -1.28
CA GLN A 209 -22.53 6.62 -1.75
C GLN A 209 -22.13 5.50 -0.78
N TRP A 210 -22.26 5.73 0.53
CA TRP A 210 -22.04 4.72 1.57
C TRP A 210 -22.88 3.46 1.35
N ARG A 211 -24.17 3.60 1.01
CA ARG A 211 -25.06 2.46 0.74
C ARG A 211 -24.81 1.83 -0.63
N GLU A 212 -24.45 2.64 -1.63
CA GLU A 212 -24.18 2.15 -2.99
C GLU A 212 -22.88 1.33 -3.06
N LEU A 213 -21.90 1.63 -2.22
CA LEU A 213 -20.60 0.96 -2.16
C LEU A 213 -20.53 -0.15 -1.09
N ASP A 214 -21.66 -0.75 -0.72
CA ASP A 214 -21.76 -1.78 0.33
C ASP A 214 -21.02 -1.41 1.60
N HIS A 215 -21.18 -0.16 2.02
CA HIS A 215 -20.58 0.34 3.25
C HIS A 215 -19.05 0.12 3.27
N ASN A 216 -18.39 0.24 2.10
CA ASN A 216 -16.93 0.15 1.97
C ASN A 216 -16.29 1.54 2.09
N PRO A 217 -15.61 1.85 3.20
CA PRO A 217 -15.06 3.18 3.41
C PRO A 217 -13.85 3.46 2.53
N VAL A 218 -13.10 2.42 2.13
CA VAL A 218 -11.95 2.57 1.23
C VAL A 218 -12.43 2.92 -0.18
N ALA A 219 -13.44 2.21 -0.68
CA ALA A 219 -14.05 2.54 -1.97
C ALA A 219 -14.62 3.97 -1.96
N MET A 220 -15.39 4.32 -0.93
CA MET A 220 -16.00 5.66 -0.78
C MET A 220 -14.95 6.76 -0.79
N LEU A 221 -13.94 6.67 0.08
CA LEU A 221 -12.89 7.68 0.17
C LEU A 221 -12.02 7.76 -1.09
N SER A 222 -11.85 6.67 -1.84
CA SER A 222 -11.11 6.68 -3.10
C SER A 222 -11.80 7.50 -4.20
N THR A 223 -13.11 7.73 -4.09
CA THR A 223 -13.87 8.57 -5.03
C THR A 223 -13.91 10.05 -4.63
N MET A 224 -13.44 10.39 -3.42
CA MET A 224 -13.46 11.74 -2.89
C MET A 224 -12.10 12.42 -3.03
N THR A 225 -12.10 13.64 -3.58
CA THR A 225 -10.92 14.50 -3.55
C THR A 225 -10.64 15.00 -2.13
N LEU A 226 -9.39 15.39 -1.86
CA LEU A 226 -9.01 15.96 -0.56
C LEU A 226 -9.85 17.20 -0.22
N GLU A 227 -10.04 18.11 -1.19
CA GLU A 227 -10.83 19.32 -1.03
C GLU A 227 -12.27 19.01 -0.63
N ARG A 228 -12.93 18.07 -1.33
CA ARG A 228 -14.29 17.65 -1.00
C ARG A 228 -14.37 17.01 0.39
N LEU A 229 -13.36 16.24 0.78
CA LEU A 229 -13.32 15.63 2.13
C LEU A 229 -13.21 16.70 3.22
N GLU A 230 -12.32 17.69 3.05
CA GLU A 230 -12.16 18.80 4.00
C GLU A 230 -13.44 19.65 4.08
N ASP A 231 -14.02 20.03 2.94
CA ASP A 231 -15.28 20.79 2.89
C ASP A 231 -16.41 20.06 3.63
N ARG A 232 -16.55 18.75 3.40
CA ARG A 232 -17.55 17.93 4.09
C ARG A 232 -17.25 17.82 5.58
N ALA A 233 -15.98 17.64 5.96
CA ALA A 233 -15.57 17.56 7.34
C ALA A 233 -15.81 18.88 8.11
N GLU A 234 -15.65 20.02 7.45
CA GLU A 234 -15.95 21.34 8.02
C GLU A 234 -17.46 21.56 8.14
N GLN A 235 -18.21 21.37 7.05
CA GLN A 235 -19.67 21.56 7.01
C GLN A 235 -20.41 20.69 8.04
N LEU A 236 -19.95 19.45 8.23
CA LEU A 236 -20.55 18.48 9.15
C LEU A 236 -19.89 18.50 10.54
N VAL A 237 -18.92 19.39 10.77
CA VAL A 237 -18.18 19.52 12.05
C VAL A 237 -17.57 18.18 12.49
N LEU A 238 -17.03 17.41 11.54
CA LEU A 238 -16.53 16.06 11.77
C LEU A 238 -15.12 16.03 12.37
N HIS A 239 -14.33 17.09 12.26
CA HIS A 239 -12.92 17.07 12.70
C HIS A 239 -12.75 16.59 14.16
N SER A 240 -13.55 17.10 15.09
CA SER A 240 -13.47 16.72 16.50
C SER A 240 -13.85 15.24 16.72
N ARG A 241 -14.89 14.78 16.02
CA ARG A 241 -15.36 13.39 16.12
C ARG A 241 -14.41 12.41 15.45
N LEU A 242 -13.83 12.81 14.32
CA LEU A 242 -12.79 12.05 13.65
C LEU A 242 -11.54 11.92 14.53
N ASN A 243 -11.11 13.01 15.17
CA ASN A 243 -10.00 12.98 16.12
C ASN A 243 -10.27 12.07 17.31
N HIS A 244 -11.51 12.09 17.82
CA HIS A 244 -11.95 11.20 18.89
C HIS A 244 -11.92 9.73 18.46
N ALA A 245 -12.55 9.38 17.34
CA ALA A 245 -12.58 8.01 16.82
C ALA A 245 -11.17 7.50 16.52
N TYR A 246 -10.32 8.32 15.89
CA TYR A 246 -8.92 7.98 15.63
C TYR A 246 -8.15 7.72 16.93
N ARG A 247 -8.30 8.59 17.94
CA ARG A 247 -7.66 8.38 19.26
C ARG A 247 -8.14 7.08 19.90
N ARG A 248 -9.44 6.78 19.84
CA ARG A 248 -10.00 5.52 20.36
C ARG A 248 -9.42 4.31 19.66
N LEU A 249 -9.27 4.36 18.34
CA LEU A 249 -8.57 3.30 17.60
C LEU A 249 -7.13 3.14 18.10
N GLN A 250 -6.38 4.23 18.26
CA GLN A 250 -5.00 4.16 18.76
C GLN A 250 -4.92 3.60 20.19
N GLU A 251 -5.78 4.07 21.10
CA GLU A 251 -5.89 3.55 22.46
C GLU A 251 -6.27 2.08 22.48
N TYR A 252 -7.20 1.67 21.62
CA TYR A 252 -7.54 0.27 21.40
C TYR A 252 -6.29 -0.51 20.97
N LEU A 253 -5.65 -0.16 19.86
CA LEU A 253 -4.51 -0.90 19.31
C LEU A 253 -3.32 -0.99 20.28
N GLN A 254 -3.05 0.06 21.05
CA GLN A 254 -1.88 0.16 21.93
C GLN A 254 -2.14 -0.30 23.38
N SER A 255 -3.39 -0.61 23.74
CA SER A 255 -3.73 -0.98 25.11
C SER A 255 -2.99 -2.23 25.56
N SER A 256 -2.23 -2.09 26.65
CA SER A 256 -1.59 -3.20 27.38
C SER A 256 -2.49 -3.80 28.46
N ARG A 257 -3.72 -3.29 28.61
CA ARG A 257 -4.70 -3.69 29.64
C ARG A 257 -5.84 -4.54 29.05
N THR A 258 -5.49 -5.52 28.24
CA THR A 258 -6.46 -6.46 27.64
C THR A 258 -6.47 -7.79 28.40
N TRP A 259 -7.53 -8.58 28.24
CA TRP A 259 -7.59 -9.91 28.85
C TRP A 259 -6.40 -10.79 28.40
N GLY A 260 -6.06 -10.78 27.11
CA GLY A 260 -4.94 -11.50 26.53
C GLY A 260 -3.59 -10.95 26.98
N ALA A 261 -3.47 -9.65 27.23
CA ALA A 261 -2.25 -9.12 27.82
C ALA A 261 -1.93 -9.72 29.20
N THR A 262 -2.96 -10.04 29.98
CA THR A 262 -2.85 -10.68 31.30
C THR A 262 -2.75 -12.21 31.22
N HIS A 263 -3.54 -12.85 30.35
CA HIS A 263 -3.75 -14.31 30.40
C HIS A 263 -3.07 -15.08 29.26
N SER A 264 -2.64 -14.43 28.17
CA SER A 264 -2.08 -15.07 26.99
C SER A 264 -0.61 -14.71 26.74
N GLY A 265 0.19 -14.56 27.81
CA GLY A 265 1.60 -14.15 27.72
C GLY A 265 2.43 -15.01 26.76
N VAL A 266 2.23 -16.34 26.76
CA VAL A 266 2.92 -17.27 25.86
C VAL A 266 2.57 -17.01 24.38
N LEU A 267 1.33 -16.64 24.10
CA LEU A 267 0.85 -16.40 22.74
C LEU A 267 1.42 -15.10 22.13
N LYS A 268 1.93 -14.16 22.94
CA LYS A 268 2.57 -12.94 22.42
C LYS A 268 3.85 -13.27 21.63
N ALA A 269 4.59 -14.29 22.06
CA ALA A 269 5.80 -14.74 21.35
C ALA A 269 5.47 -15.70 20.20
N ARG A 270 4.35 -16.43 20.29
CA ARG A 270 3.91 -17.42 19.30
C ARG A 270 2.40 -17.31 19.11
N PRO A 271 1.94 -16.42 18.20
CA PRO A 271 0.52 -16.21 17.95
C PRO A 271 -0.16 -17.48 17.47
N VAL A 272 -1.47 -17.56 17.66
CA VAL A 272 -2.29 -18.65 17.11
C VAL A 272 -2.52 -18.42 15.63
N ALA A 273 -2.13 -19.38 14.78
CA ALA A 273 -2.54 -19.39 13.38
C ALA A 273 -3.93 -20.03 13.28
N TYR A 274 -4.91 -19.25 12.83
CA TYR A 274 -6.30 -19.68 12.70
C TYR A 274 -6.68 -19.79 11.23
N PHE A 275 -6.82 -21.02 10.75
CA PHE A 275 -7.13 -21.31 9.35
C PHE A 275 -8.64 -21.47 9.16
N SER A 276 -9.20 -20.73 8.21
CA SER A 276 -10.58 -20.89 7.75
C SER A 276 -10.62 -20.65 6.24
N ALA A 277 -11.48 -21.35 5.53
CA ALA A 277 -11.67 -21.11 4.10
C ALA A 277 -12.21 -19.69 3.83
N GLU A 278 -13.00 -19.15 4.75
CA GLU A 278 -13.71 -17.88 4.63
C GLU A 278 -13.72 -17.11 5.95
N PHE A 279 -13.80 -15.78 5.86
CA PHE A 279 -13.94 -14.88 7.01
C PHE A 279 -14.99 -13.80 6.71
N GLY A 280 -16.13 -13.87 7.39
CA GLY A 280 -17.20 -12.88 7.31
C GLY A 280 -16.95 -11.74 8.28
N LEU A 281 -16.13 -10.76 7.86
CA LEU A 281 -15.83 -9.58 8.68
C LEU A 281 -16.89 -8.50 8.52
N HIS A 282 -17.18 -8.12 7.28
CA HIS A 282 -18.10 -7.06 6.92
C HIS A 282 -18.39 -7.18 5.41
N GLU A 283 -19.55 -6.70 4.96
CA GLU A 283 -19.95 -6.79 3.55
C GLU A 283 -19.02 -6.05 2.59
N SER A 284 -18.25 -5.07 3.09
CA SER A 284 -17.17 -4.39 2.36
C SER A 284 -16.00 -5.30 1.97
N LEU A 285 -15.98 -6.56 2.43
CA LEU A 285 -15.05 -7.59 2.00
C LEU A 285 -15.84 -8.89 1.77
N PRO A 286 -16.39 -9.09 0.55
CA PRO A 286 -17.37 -10.13 0.26
C PRO A 286 -16.71 -11.50 0.05
N ILE A 287 -15.92 -11.99 1.00
CA ILE A 287 -15.16 -13.27 0.90
C ILE A 287 -15.80 -14.41 1.70
N TYR A 288 -17.13 -14.37 1.90
CA TYR A 288 -17.84 -15.37 2.68
C TYR A 288 -19.19 -15.74 2.04
N SER A 289 -19.54 -17.02 2.11
CA SER A 289 -20.75 -17.60 1.52
C SER A 289 -21.79 -18.03 2.56
N GLY A 290 -21.37 -18.31 3.80
CA GLY A 290 -22.24 -18.92 4.81
C GLY A 290 -21.87 -18.63 6.25
N GLY A 291 -22.71 -19.14 7.18
CA GLY A 291 -22.62 -18.82 8.61
C GLY A 291 -21.31 -19.22 9.30
N LEU A 292 -20.58 -20.21 8.77
CA LEU A 292 -19.25 -20.59 9.30
C LEU A 292 -18.20 -19.51 9.03
N GLY A 293 -18.27 -18.83 7.89
CA GLY A 293 -17.40 -17.68 7.60
C GLY A 293 -17.64 -16.54 8.58
N VAL A 294 -18.91 -16.24 8.88
CA VAL A 294 -19.29 -15.25 9.90
C VAL A 294 -18.72 -15.61 11.27
N LEU A 295 -18.87 -16.86 11.70
CA LEU A 295 -18.27 -17.34 12.96
C LEU A 295 -16.75 -17.17 12.98
N ALA A 296 -16.06 -17.47 11.87
CA ALA A 296 -14.62 -17.25 11.77
C ALA A 296 -14.27 -15.75 11.87
N GLY A 297 -15.05 -14.87 11.25
CA GLY A 297 -14.91 -13.42 11.40
C GLY A 297 -15.09 -12.96 12.84
N ASP A 298 -16.16 -13.40 13.50
CA ASP A 298 -16.46 -13.07 14.90
C ASP A 298 -15.39 -13.59 15.87
N HIS A 299 -14.79 -14.74 15.58
CA HIS A 299 -13.63 -15.23 16.34
C HIS A 299 -12.44 -14.26 16.24
N VAL A 300 -12.10 -13.77 15.04
CA VAL A 300 -11.00 -12.82 14.86
C VAL A 300 -11.28 -11.48 15.54
N LYS A 301 -12.53 -10.97 15.43
CA LYS A 301 -12.98 -9.74 16.11
C LYS A 301 -12.92 -9.90 17.64
N SER A 302 -13.45 -10.99 18.17
CA SER A 302 -13.44 -11.28 19.62
C SER A 302 -12.02 -11.45 20.15
N ALA A 303 -11.15 -12.16 19.42
CA ALA A 303 -9.74 -12.27 19.77
C ALA A 303 -9.07 -10.90 19.75
N SER A 304 -9.44 -10.03 18.81
CA SER A 304 -8.92 -8.67 18.74
C SER A 304 -9.32 -7.87 19.97
N ASP A 305 -10.61 -7.86 20.34
CA ASP A 305 -11.12 -7.14 21.52
C ASP A 305 -10.48 -7.62 22.82
N LEU A 306 -10.33 -8.95 22.96
CA LEU A 306 -9.65 -9.56 24.10
C LEU A 306 -8.14 -9.35 24.07
N GLY A 307 -7.55 -8.92 22.95
CA GLY A 307 -6.10 -8.80 22.77
C GLY A 307 -5.37 -10.15 22.80
N VAL A 308 -6.04 -11.21 22.34
CA VAL A 308 -5.46 -12.55 22.15
C VAL A 308 -4.71 -12.57 20.82
N PRO A 309 -3.38 -12.81 20.81
CA PRO A 309 -2.60 -12.81 19.57
C PRO A 309 -3.03 -13.94 18.63
N LEU A 310 -3.72 -13.56 17.55
CA LEU A 310 -4.24 -14.46 16.54
C LEU A 310 -3.97 -13.90 15.13
N VAL A 311 -3.53 -14.79 14.24
CA VAL A 311 -3.38 -14.50 12.81
C VAL A 311 -4.36 -15.38 12.05
N GLY A 312 -5.36 -14.77 11.42
CA GLY A 312 -6.27 -15.45 10.52
C GLY A 312 -5.56 -15.76 9.21
N VAL A 313 -5.80 -16.94 8.63
CA VAL A 313 -5.30 -17.32 7.30
C VAL A 313 -6.46 -17.92 6.52
N GLY A 314 -6.80 -17.32 5.38
CA GLY A 314 -7.86 -17.79 4.51
C GLY A 314 -7.57 -17.58 3.03
N LEU A 315 -8.55 -17.88 2.19
CA LEU A 315 -8.45 -17.71 0.74
C LEU A 315 -9.06 -16.37 0.32
N PHE A 316 -8.45 -15.73 -0.68
CA PHE A 316 -9.01 -14.57 -1.35
C PHE A 316 -9.81 -15.04 -2.57
N TYR A 317 -11.12 -14.82 -2.55
CA TYR A 317 -11.98 -15.12 -3.70
C TYR A 317 -12.22 -13.83 -4.49
N ALA A 318 -11.58 -13.70 -5.65
CA ALA A 318 -11.60 -12.47 -6.46
C ALA A 318 -13.01 -12.05 -6.93
N GLN A 319 -13.89 -13.01 -7.17
CA GLN A 319 -15.31 -12.76 -7.52
C GLN A 319 -16.23 -12.63 -6.30
N GLY A 320 -15.65 -12.66 -5.10
CA GLY A 320 -16.37 -12.69 -3.84
C GLY A 320 -17.45 -13.78 -3.79
N TYR A 321 -18.51 -13.52 -3.02
CA TYR A 321 -19.76 -14.25 -3.09
C TYR A 321 -20.84 -13.44 -3.79
N PHE A 322 -21.69 -14.10 -4.56
CA PHE A 322 -22.76 -13.44 -5.32
C PHE A 322 -23.79 -12.79 -4.39
N ARG A 323 -24.37 -11.68 -4.83
CA ARG A 323 -25.56 -11.12 -4.20
C ARG A 323 -26.78 -11.92 -4.63
N GLN A 324 -27.61 -12.28 -3.65
CA GLN A 324 -28.91 -12.86 -3.91
C GLN A 324 -29.95 -11.76 -4.08
N ARG A 325 -30.59 -11.71 -5.24
CA ARG A 325 -31.73 -10.85 -5.49
C ARG A 325 -32.95 -11.70 -5.82
N LEU A 326 -34.06 -11.45 -5.11
CA LEU A 326 -35.34 -12.03 -5.49
C LEU A 326 -36.00 -11.11 -6.51
N ASP A 327 -36.43 -11.67 -7.64
CA ASP A 327 -37.26 -10.93 -8.58
C ASP A 327 -38.72 -10.85 -8.12
N VAL A 328 -39.54 -10.14 -8.89
CA VAL A 328 -40.98 -9.97 -8.61
C VAL A 328 -41.78 -11.29 -8.66
N SER A 329 -41.20 -12.36 -9.22
CA SER A 329 -41.77 -13.71 -9.21
C SER A 329 -41.25 -14.59 -8.07
N GLY A 330 -40.38 -14.06 -7.21
CA GLY A 330 -39.77 -14.79 -6.10
C GLY A 330 -38.64 -15.74 -6.53
N TRP A 331 -38.17 -15.66 -7.77
CA TRP A 331 -37.00 -16.41 -8.22
C TRP A 331 -35.73 -15.72 -7.79
N GLN A 332 -34.77 -16.52 -7.32
CA GLN A 332 -33.45 -16.06 -6.94
C GLN A 332 -32.59 -15.84 -8.19
N HIS A 333 -31.96 -14.67 -8.25
CA HIS A 333 -30.90 -14.30 -9.19
C HIS A 333 -29.61 -14.07 -8.43
N GLU A 334 -28.50 -14.44 -9.06
CA GLU A 334 -27.14 -14.34 -8.51
C GLU A 334 -26.39 -13.24 -9.26
N ASP A 335 -26.08 -12.15 -8.58
CA ASP A 335 -25.27 -11.06 -9.13
C ASP A 335 -23.83 -11.20 -8.59
N TYR A 336 -22.90 -11.63 -9.45
CA TYR A 336 -21.48 -11.73 -9.12
C TYR A 336 -20.82 -10.35 -9.29
N LEU A 337 -20.04 -9.92 -8.29
CA LEU A 337 -19.31 -8.66 -8.33
C LEU A 337 -17.85 -8.94 -8.63
N ASP A 338 -17.32 -8.35 -9.70
CA ASP A 338 -15.87 -8.25 -9.85
C ASP A 338 -15.35 -7.26 -8.80
N VAL A 339 -14.62 -7.78 -7.82
CA VAL A 339 -14.10 -6.97 -6.72
C VAL A 339 -12.80 -6.33 -7.16
N ASP A 340 -12.80 -5.01 -7.35
CA ASP A 340 -11.56 -4.26 -7.55
C ASP A 340 -10.74 -4.28 -6.26
N THR A 341 -9.67 -5.09 -6.24
CA THR A 341 -8.78 -5.26 -5.09
C THR A 341 -8.18 -3.95 -4.58
N ARG A 342 -8.05 -2.93 -5.46
CA ARG A 342 -7.56 -1.59 -5.11
C ARG A 342 -8.52 -0.82 -4.20
N GLN A 343 -9.79 -1.20 -4.21
CA GLN A 343 -10.86 -0.57 -3.43
C GLN A 343 -11.16 -1.32 -2.13
N LEU A 344 -10.45 -2.42 -1.86
CA LEU A 344 -10.59 -3.16 -0.61
C LEU A 344 -9.69 -2.60 0.49
N PRO A 345 -10.07 -2.74 1.77
CA PRO A 345 -9.21 -2.46 2.92
C PRO A 345 -8.14 -3.55 3.12
N LEU A 346 -7.44 -3.91 2.03
CA LEU A 346 -6.37 -4.89 1.99
C LEU A 346 -5.05 -4.22 1.60
N GLU A 347 -3.97 -4.69 2.19
CA GLU A 347 -2.60 -4.27 1.91
C GLU A 347 -1.83 -5.48 1.40
N LEU A 348 -0.98 -5.30 0.38
CA LEU A 348 -0.11 -6.39 -0.05
C LEU A 348 0.90 -6.69 1.07
N LEU A 349 1.06 -7.98 1.41
CA LEU A 349 2.04 -8.36 2.41
C LEU A 349 3.44 -8.29 1.79
N ILE A 350 4.26 -7.38 2.30
CA ILE A 350 5.64 -7.21 1.86
C ILE A 350 6.57 -7.94 2.84
N GLY A 351 7.47 -8.76 2.29
CA GLY A 351 8.44 -9.54 3.06
C GLY A 351 9.63 -8.70 3.53
N PRO A 352 10.53 -9.30 4.34
CA PRO A 352 11.78 -8.65 4.76
C PRO A 352 12.72 -8.30 3.59
N ASP A 353 12.54 -8.95 2.45
CA ASP A 353 13.22 -8.69 1.18
C ASP A 353 12.60 -7.54 0.39
N HIS A 354 11.56 -6.91 0.94
CA HIS A 354 10.83 -5.80 0.34
C HIS A 354 10.06 -6.16 -0.94
N LEU A 355 9.82 -7.45 -1.16
CA LEU A 355 9.01 -7.95 -2.26
C LEU A 355 7.66 -8.47 -1.74
N PRO A 356 6.63 -8.53 -2.60
CA PRO A 356 5.39 -9.20 -2.27
C PRO A 356 5.61 -10.64 -1.84
N VAL A 357 5.09 -11.01 -0.66
CA VAL A 357 5.15 -12.38 -0.17
C VAL A 357 4.30 -13.26 -1.06
N THR A 358 4.95 -14.27 -1.64
CA THR A 358 4.30 -15.34 -2.40
C THR A 358 4.56 -16.66 -1.71
N VAL A 359 3.51 -17.48 -1.56
CA VAL A 359 3.60 -18.84 -1.04
C VAL A 359 3.37 -19.83 -2.18
N ALA A 360 4.10 -20.95 -2.15
CA ALA A 360 3.99 -22.01 -3.14
C ALA A 360 3.49 -23.29 -2.48
N VAL A 361 2.48 -23.92 -3.09
CA VAL A 361 1.92 -25.20 -2.66
C VAL A 361 2.15 -26.22 -3.77
N GLU A 362 2.98 -27.21 -3.47
CA GLU A 362 3.22 -28.34 -4.38
C GLU A 362 1.97 -29.22 -4.45
N THR A 363 1.41 -29.38 -5.66
CA THR A 363 0.32 -30.33 -5.92
C THR A 363 0.82 -31.47 -6.82
N ARG A 364 -0.04 -32.47 -7.06
CA ARG A 364 0.33 -33.62 -7.90
C ARG A 364 0.63 -33.26 -9.36
N GLY A 365 0.11 -32.13 -9.86
CA GLY A 365 0.21 -31.75 -11.27
C GLY A 365 0.99 -30.47 -11.53
N ALA A 366 1.07 -29.57 -10.56
CA ALA A 366 1.76 -28.29 -10.67
C ALA A 366 1.99 -27.66 -9.29
N THR A 367 2.91 -26.70 -9.22
CA THR A 367 3.02 -25.78 -8.09
C THR A 367 1.95 -24.70 -8.22
N ILE A 368 1.14 -24.50 -7.18
CA ILE A 368 0.23 -23.35 -7.10
C ILE A 368 0.94 -22.25 -6.33
N SER A 369 1.10 -21.09 -6.95
CA SER A 369 1.60 -19.89 -6.29
C SER A 369 0.42 -19.04 -5.81
N ALA A 370 0.58 -18.38 -4.66
CA ALA A 370 -0.39 -17.42 -4.17
C ALA A 370 0.31 -16.21 -3.54
N ARG A 371 -0.05 -15.00 -3.98
CA ARG A 371 0.34 -13.75 -3.31
C ARG A 371 -0.46 -13.59 -2.02
N VAL A 372 0.10 -12.89 -1.05
CA VAL A 372 -0.55 -12.72 0.26
C VAL A 372 -1.04 -11.29 0.45
N TRP A 373 -2.35 -11.14 0.64
CA TRP A 373 -2.99 -9.91 1.09
C TRP A 373 -3.14 -9.90 2.61
N LYS A 374 -3.12 -8.71 3.20
CA LYS A 374 -3.19 -8.48 4.65
C LYS A 374 -4.34 -7.52 4.96
N ALA A 375 -5.25 -7.95 5.82
CA ALA A 375 -6.31 -7.11 6.39
C ALA A 375 -6.06 -6.87 7.88
N LYS A 376 -6.26 -5.63 8.34
CA LYS A 376 -6.20 -5.27 9.75
C LYS A 376 -7.58 -5.46 10.38
N VAL A 377 -7.70 -6.42 11.30
CA VAL A 377 -8.95 -6.72 12.03
C VAL A 377 -8.76 -6.34 13.49
N GLY A 378 -8.90 -5.04 13.76
CA GLY A 378 -8.51 -4.46 15.03
C GLY A 378 -7.02 -4.67 15.30
N ARG A 379 -6.69 -5.41 16.37
CA ARG A 379 -5.34 -5.79 16.78
C ARG A 379 -4.81 -7.00 16.03
N ASN A 380 -5.70 -7.80 15.44
CA ASN A 380 -5.32 -9.03 14.75
C ASN A 380 -5.11 -8.78 13.25
N THR A 381 -4.39 -9.71 12.64
CA THR A 381 -4.11 -9.70 11.21
C THR A 381 -4.83 -10.86 10.55
N LEU A 382 -5.50 -10.59 9.44
CA LEU A 382 -6.03 -11.61 8.54
C LEU A 382 -5.18 -11.64 7.28
N LEU A 383 -4.66 -12.81 6.93
CA LEU A 383 -3.93 -13.06 5.70
C LEU A 383 -4.85 -13.78 4.70
N LEU A 384 -4.91 -13.27 3.47
CA LEU A 384 -5.74 -13.84 2.41
C LEU A 384 -4.84 -14.24 1.24
N LEU A 385 -4.93 -15.51 0.85
CA LEU A 385 -4.13 -16.10 -0.21
C LEU A 385 -4.83 -15.95 -1.55
N ASP A 386 -4.17 -15.28 -2.48
CA ASP A 386 -4.69 -14.98 -3.80
C ASP A 386 -3.85 -15.68 -4.87
N SER A 387 -4.44 -16.65 -5.56
CA SER A 387 -3.78 -17.43 -6.61
C SER A 387 -3.81 -16.73 -7.98
N ASP A 388 -4.38 -15.53 -8.09
CA ASP A 388 -4.29 -14.72 -9.30
C ASP A 388 -2.88 -14.09 -9.39
N VAL A 389 -1.90 -14.92 -9.73
CA VAL A 389 -0.48 -14.58 -9.88
C VAL A 389 0.03 -15.09 -11.23
N GLU A 390 0.86 -14.29 -11.91
CA GLU A 390 1.43 -14.59 -13.23
C GLU A 390 2.30 -15.86 -13.25
#